data_AF-A0A8J7DF56-F1
#
_entry.id   AF-A0A8J7DF56-F1
#
_cell.length_a   1.000
_cell.length_b   1.000
_cell.length_c   1.000
_cell.angle_alpha   90.00
_cell.angle_beta   90.00
_cell.angle_gamma   90.00
#
_symmetry.space_group_name_H-M   'P 1'
#
loop_
_entity.id
_entity.type
_entity.pdbx_description
1 polymer ?
#
loop_
_entity_poly.entity_id
_entity_poly.type
_entity_poly.pdbx_seq_one_letter_code
_entity_poly.pdbx_strand_id
1 'polypeptide(L)'
;MSVEAVQKYLNRSRASVYRYANTDPELLNPPYDQTKLNPEVRRDKDAPLEFRPQEVRRFAEEVLGLHPTIQVQPVEETLTHDLMRQMLQELRAIRKLLEEQGK
;
A
#
# COMPACT_ATOMS: atom_id res chain seq x y z
N MET A 1 1.78 -6.14 -4.22
CA MET A 1 1.58 -7.56 -3.80
C MET A 1 1.15 -8.36 -5.01
N SER A 2 1.81 -9.48 -5.30
CA SER A 2 1.42 -10.36 -6.40
C SER A 2 0.14 -11.14 -6.08
N VAL A 3 -0.49 -11.70 -7.10
CA VAL A 3 -1.66 -12.59 -6.97
C VAL A 3 -1.37 -13.76 -6.02
N GLU A 4 -0.17 -14.32 -6.03
CA GLU A 4 0.26 -15.40 -5.12
C GLU A 4 0.27 -14.96 -3.66
N ALA A 5 0.78 -13.76 -3.38
CA ALA A 5 0.76 -13.19 -2.03
C ALA A 5 -0.68 -12.92 -1.55
N VAL A 6 -1.54 -12.42 -2.43
CA VAL A 6 -2.96 -12.17 -2.14
C VAL A 6 -3.73 -13.47 -1.86
N GLN A 7 -3.48 -14.55 -2.61
CA GLN A 7 -4.09 -15.87 -2.34
C GLN A 7 -3.81 -16.35 -0.92
N LYS A 8 -2.55 -16.25 -0.48
CA LYS A 8 -2.14 -16.63 0.87
C LYS A 8 -2.78 -15.72 1.91
N TYR A 9 -2.79 -14.41 1.67
CA TYR A 9 -3.35 -13.42 2.59
C TYR A 9 -4.86 -13.58 2.80
N LEU A 10 -5.62 -13.76 1.72
CA LEU A 10 -7.08 -13.92 1.78
C LEU A 10 -7.52 -15.35 2.10
N ASN A 11 -6.60 -16.32 2.11
CA ASN A 11 -6.90 -17.75 2.13
C ASN A 11 -7.95 -18.13 1.07
N ARG A 12 -7.67 -17.75 -0.19
CA ARG A 12 -8.54 -17.97 -1.35
C ARG A 12 -7.74 -18.45 -2.55
N SER A 13 -8.40 -19.20 -3.42
CA SER A 13 -7.79 -19.70 -4.66
C SER A 13 -7.42 -18.56 -5.62
N ARG A 14 -6.47 -18.81 -6.52
CA ARG A 14 -6.10 -17.91 -7.62
C ARG A 14 -7.32 -17.43 -8.42
N ALA A 15 -8.22 -18.36 -8.76
CA ALA A 15 -9.43 -18.06 -9.53
C ALA A 15 -10.39 -17.14 -8.76
N SER A 16 -10.48 -17.27 -7.44
CA SER A 16 -11.24 -16.34 -6.61
C SER A 16 -10.62 -14.94 -6.65
N VAL A 17 -9.29 -14.82 -6.54
CA VAL A 17 -8.60 -13.53 -6.62
C VAL A 17 -8.89 -12.82 -7.93
N TYR A 18 -8.84 -13.51 -9.07
CA TYR A 18 -9.20 -12.91 -10.37
C TYR A 18 -10.68 -12.49 -10.45
N ARG A 19 -11.61 -13.22 -9.84
CA ARG A 19 -13.03 -12.83 -9.78
C ARG A 19 -13.28 -11.60 -8.91
N TYR A 20 -12.46 -11.43 -7.88
CA TYR A 20 -12.52 -10.27 -6.99
C TYR A 20 -11.86 -9.04 -7.62
N ALA A 21 -10.83 -9.23 -8.44
CA ALA A 21 -10.09 -8.15 -9.06
C ALA A 21 -11.00 -7.23 -9.89
N ASN A 22 -10.84 -5.93 -9.71
CA ASN A 22 -11.45 -4.93 -10.57
C ASN A 22 -10.67 -4.87 -11.89
N THR A 23 -11.12 -5.64 -12.88
CA THR A 23 -10.53 -5.71 -14.21
C THR A 23 -11.62 -5.66 -15.27
N ASP A 24 -11.33 -4.98 -16.37
CA ASP A 24 -12.22 -4.87 -17.51
C ASP A 24 -11.49 -5.31 -18.80
N PRO A 25 -12.13 -6.09 -19.71
CA PRO A 25 -11.48 -6.53 -20.95
C PRO A 25 -11.11 -5.39 -21.91
N GLU A 26 -11.94 -4.35 -21.94
CA GLU A 26 -11.80 -3.22 -22.86
C GLU A 26 -10.94 -2.13 -22.21
N LEU A 27 -11.22 -1.80 -20.94
CA LEU A 27 -10.58 -0.73 -20.19
C LEU A 27 -9.43 -1.24 -19.30
N LEU A 28 -8.18 -0.86 -19.64
CA LEU A 28 -6.97 -1.31 -18.93
C LEU A 28 -6.99 -1.00 -17.42
N ASN A 29 -7.46 0.18 -17.05
CA ASN A 29 -7.55 0.64 -15.66
C ASN A 29 -8.97 1.14 -15.40
N PRO A 30 -9.90 0.25 -14.99
CA PRO A 30 -11.25 0.66 -14.65
C PRO A 30 -11.25 1.63 -13.46
N PRO A 31 -12.29 2.48 -13.33
CA PRO A 31 -12.44 3.34 -12.16
C PRO A 31 -12.55 2.50 -10.89
N TYR A 32 -12.21 3.13 -9.75
CA TYR A 32 -12.26 2.49 -8.45
C TYR A 32 -13.66 1.91 -8.14
N ASP A 33 -13.69 0.68 -7.64
CA ASP A 33 -14.91 0.01 -7.16
C ASP A 33 -14.70 -0.49 -5.73
N GLN A 34 -15.50 0.02 -4.79
CA GLN A 34 -15.42 -0.31 -3.37
C GLN A 34 -15.72 -1.79 -3.07
N THR A 35 -16.49 -2.47 -3.92
CA THR A 35 -16.91 -3.87 -3.75
C THR A 35 -15.94 -4.87 -4.38
N LYS A 36 -14.93 -4.38 -5.09
CA LYS A 36 -13.92 -5.17 -5.79
C LYS A 36 -12.54 -4.95 -5.19
N LEU A 37 -11.62 -5.84 -5.53
CA LEU A 37 -10.21 -5.70 -5.18
C LEU A 37 -9.52 -4.90 -6.29
N ASN A 38 -9.13 -3.66 -6.00
CA ASN A 38 -8.60 -2.76 -7.03
C ASN A 38 -7.08 -3.02 -7.26
N PRO A 39 -6.66 -3.40 -8.47
CA PRO A 39 -5.24 -3.52 -8.79
C PRO A 39 -4.55 -2.15 -8.86
N GLU A 40 -3.23 -2.16 -8.77
CA GLU A 40 -2.42 -0.99 -9.09
C GLU A 40 -2.55 -0.61 -10.56
N VAL A 41 -2.28 0.67 -10.86
CA VAL A 41 -2.39 1.20 -12.21
C VAL A 41 -1.40 0.51 -13.13
N ARG A 42 -1.92 -0.10 -14.20
CA ARG A 42 -1.15 -0.84 -15.18
C ARG A 42 -0.87 0.02 -16.40
N ARG A 43 0.33 -0.18 -16.97
CA ARG A 43 0.73 0.43 -18.25
C ARG A 43 0.48 -0.48 -19.44
N ASP A 44 0.33 -1.78 -19.20
CA ASP A 44 0.23 -2.82 -20.21
C ASP A 44 -0.83 -3.88 -19.80
N LYS A 45 -1.58 -4.39 -20.77
CA LYS A 45 -2.58 -5.47 -20.64
C LYS A 45 -1.96 -6.85 -20.37
N ASP A 46 -0.67 -7.03 -20.65
CA ASP A 46 0.04 -8.29 -20.37
C ASP A 46 0.78 -8.27 -19.03
N ALA A 47 0.93 -7.10 -18.41
CA ALA A 47 1.55 -7.00 -17.09
C ALA A 47 0.79 -7.81 -16.02
N PRO A 48 1.47 -8.45 -15.07
CA PRO A 48 0.79 -9.14 -13.97
C PRO A 48 -0.02 -8.16 -13.12
N LEU A 49 -1.12 -8.65 -12.52
CA LEU A 49 -1.87 -7.88 -11.54
C LEU A 49 -1.06 -7.74 -10.24
N GLU A 50 -0.86 -6.51 -9.82
CA GLU A 50 -0.30 -6.17 -8.51
C GLU A 50 -1.31 -5.39 -7.68
N PHE A 51 -1.26 -5.57 -6.36
CA PHE A 51 -2.19 -4.94 -5.42
C PHE A 51 -1.44 -4.27 -4.27
N ARG A 52 -1.90 -3.10 -3.83
CA ARG A 52 -1.36 -2.45 -2.64
C ARG A 52 -1.76 -3.25 -1.39
N PRO A 53 -0.86 -3.48 -0.41
CA PRO A 53 -1.20 -4.21 0.81
C PRO A 53 -2.40 -3.63 1.57
N GLN A 54 -2.50 -2.30 1.59
CA GLN A 54 -3.62 -1.58 2.22
C GLN A 54 -4.96 -1.91 1.56
N GLU A 55 -4.99 -2.01 0.23
CA GLU A 55 -6.20 -2.34 -0.54
C GLU A 55 -6.62 -3.80 -0.33
N VAL A 56 -5.65 -4.72 -0.26
CA VAL A 56 -5.93 -6.13 0.05
C VAL A 56 -6.51 -6.28 1.46
N ARG A 57 -5.99 -5.51 2.44
CA ARG A 57 -6.54 -5.46 3.80
C ARG A 57 -7.96 -4.90 3.83
N ARG A 58 -8.17 -3.75 3.17
CA ARG A 58 -9.49 -3.13 3.03
C ARG A 58 -10.49 -4.13 2.45
N PHE A 59 -10.16 -4.75 1.33
CA PHE A 59 -11.04 -5.74 0.69
C PHE A 59 -11.33 -6.94 1.59
N ALA A 60 -10.32 -7.43 2.33
CA ALA A 60 -10.51 -8.52 3.29
C ALA A 60 -11.53 -8.15 4.38
N GLU A 61 -11.36 -6.98 5.00
CA GLU A 61 -12.17 -6.55 6.14
C GLU A 61 -13.56 -6.08 5.71
N GLU A 62 -13.63 -5.16 4.73
CA GLU A 62 -14.86 -4.46 4.35
C GLU A 62 -15.74 -5.27 3.40
N VAL A 63 -15.15 -6.11 2.54
CA VAL A 63 -15.90 -6.85 1.51
C VAL A 63 -16.06 -8.33 1.87
N LEU A 64 -14.99 -8.98 2.35
CA LEU A 64 -15.04 -10.40 2.70
C LEU A 64 -15.39 -10.67 4.17
N GLY A 65 -15.37 -9.65 5.05
CA GLY A 65 -15.57 -9.82 6.49
C GLY A 65 -14.50 -10.69 7.16
N LEU A 66 -13.31 -10.76 6.56
CA LEU A 66 -12.16 -11.49 7.09
C LEU A 66 -11.32 -10.55 7.96
N HIS A 67 -10.97 -11.01 9.16
CA HIS A 67 -9.98 -10.38 10.03
C HIS A 67 -8.70 -11.24 10.05
N PRO A 68 -7.88 -11.23 8.98
CA PRO A 68 -6.64 -12.00 8.97
C PRO A 68 -5.73 -11.51 10.11
N THR A 69 -5.28 -12.42 10.96
CA THR A 69 -4.39 -12.12 12.09
C THR A 69 -3.01 -11.75 11.53
N ILE A 70 -2.68 -10.45 11.47
CA ILE A 70 -1.38 -10.01 10.94
C ILE A 70 -0.36 -9.96 12.07
N GLN A 71 0.74 -10.72 11.93
CA GLN A 71 2.00 -10.34 12.54
C GLN A 71 2.56 -9.18 11.74
N VAL A 72 2.29 -7.96 12.19
CA VAL A 72 2.83 -6.75 11.56
C VAL A 72 4.34 -6.80 11.81
N GLN A 73 5.12 -7.09 10.77
CA GLN A 73 6.54 -6.76 10.81
C GLN A 73 6.63 -5.23 10.88
N PRO A 74 7.28 -4.68 11.92
CA PRO A 74 7.45 -3.24 12.00
C PRO A 74 8.12 -2.76 10.71
N VAL A 75 7.64 -1.63 10.19
CA VAL A 75 8.26 -0.99 9.03
C VAL A 75 9.72 -0.77 9.42
N GLU A 76 10.65 -1.45 8.75
CA GLU A 76 12.07 -1.21 8.96
C GLU A 76 12.33 0.28 8.73
N GLU A 77 13.10 0.91 9.62
CA GLU A 77 13.45 2.32 9.47
C GLU A 77 14.17 2.50 8.13
N THR A 78 13.45 3.05 7.16
CA THR A 78 14.01 3.27 5.81
C THR A 78 15.02 4.42 5.85
N LEU A 79 15.98 4.42 4.92
CA LEU A 79 16.91 5.54 4.68
C LEU A 79 16.19 6.91 4.65
N THR A 80 14.97 6.96 4.15
CA THR A 80 14.14 8.16 4.14
C THR A 80 13.78 8.64 5.55
N HIS A 81 13.45 7.73 6.48
CA HIS A 81 13.15 8.11 7.86
C HIS A 81 14.37 8.68 8.58
N ASP A 82 15.54 8.08 8.34
CA ASP A 82 16.79 8.57 8.92
C ASP A 82 17.14 9.95 8.36
N LEU A 83 17.04 10.14 7.04
CA LEU A 83 17.23 11.45 6.41
C LEU A 83 16.25 12.50 6.96
N MET A 84 14.96 12.16 7.13
CA MET A 84 13.97 13.07 7.71
C MET A 84 14.32 13.46 9.16
N ARG A 85 14.87 12.54 9.97
CA ARG A 85 15.34 12.84 11.32
C ARG A 85 16.55 13.78 11.32
N GLN A 86 17.52 13.53 10.44
CA GLN A 86 18.70 14.39 10.28
C GLN A 86 18.29 15.81 9.85
N MET A 87 17.40 15.92 8.85
CA MET A 87 16.88 17.23 8.41
C MET A 87 16.14 17.95 9.55
N LEU A 88 15.33 17.25 10.34
CA LEU A 88 14.64 17.84 11.49
C LEU A 88 15.63 18.33 12.56
N GLN A 89 16.72 17.61 12.78
CA GLN A 89 17.77 18.02 13.73
C GLN A 89 18.46 19.30 13.28
N GLU A 90 18.85 19.41 12.01
CA GLU A 90 19.44 20.62 11.44
C GLU A 90 18.48 21.82 11.54
N LEU A 91 17.20 21.64 11.20
CA LEU A 91 16.19 22.70 11.31
C LEU A 91 16.00 23.18 12.75
N ARG A 92 16.05 22.27 13.74
CA ARG A 92 15.99 22.64 15.17
C ARG A 92 17.24 23.40 15.62
N ALA A 93 18.43 23.02 15.13
CA ALA A 93 19.67 23.73 15.42
C ALA A 93 19.66 25.16 14.85
N ILE A 94 19.26 25.32 13.58
CA ILE A 94 19.10 26.63 12.94
C ILE A 94 18.12 27.51 13.73
N ARG A 95 16.96 26.96 14.09
CA ARG A 95 15.97 27.68 14.90
C ARG A 95 16.56 28.20 16.20
N LYS A 96 17.32 27.36 16.92
CA LYS A 96 17.95 27.75 18.18
C LYS A 96 18.96 28.89 17.99
N LEU A 97 19.79 28.83 16.95
CA LEU A 97 20.75 29.89 16.64
C LEU A 97 20.05 31.21 16.30
N LEU A 98 18.94 31.18 15.56
CA LEU A 98 18.15 32.37 15.25
C LEU A 98 17.49 32.96 16.51
N GLU A 99 16.97 32.11 17.41
CA GLU A 99 16.43 32.54 18.69
C GLU A 99 17.52 33.16 19.61
N GLU A 100 18.76 32.71 19.50
CA GLU A 100 19.92 33.27 20.22
C GLU A 100 20.42 34.59 19.61
N GLN A 101 20.36 34.76 18.28
CA GLN A 101 20.74 36.00 17.59
C GLN A 101 19.68 37.10 17.66
N GLY A 102 18.41 36.75 17.90
CA GLY A 102 17.31 37.69 18.07
C GLY A 102 17.15 38.25 19.50
N LYS A 103 18.07 37.93 20.41
CA LYS A 103 18.22 38.52 21.75
C LYS A 103 19.38 39.50 21.77
#